data_AF-Q21VI5-F1
#
_entry.id   AF-Q21VI5-F1
#
_cell.length_a   1.000
_cell.length_b   1.000
_cell.length_c   1.000
_cell.angle_alpha   90.00
_cell.angle_beta   90.00
_cell.angle_gamma   90.00
#
_symmetry.space_group_name_H-M   'P 1'
#
loop_
_entity.id
_entity.type
_entity.pdbx_description
1 polymer ?
#
loop_
_entity_poly.entity_id
_entity_poly.type
_entity_poly.pdbx_seq_one_letter_code
_entity_poly.pdbx_strand_id
1 'polypeptide(L)'
;MSETAMKILRLFARAVLPWLTVLLLAPLQAQAADVFDFIPLGGRTLLAKVFASRPPAGEVKALLSAKHTREEWRSYLQDHSKAITGLQGLNEKELLTLADYLSFNMPLPTAKIPANPAQANWEKLLPLDGRDFTLEYCQSCHIVTVVITQKRSKDAWLGSMNKPSHIQIKLTREQREALASYLILNAAIPIDEVPEELRAGGATY
;
A
#
# COMPACT_ATOMS: atom_id res chain seq x y z
N MET A 1 -46.93 45.10 -21.97
CA MET A 1 -46.60 44.29 -20.77
C MET A 1 -46.09 45.23 -19.70
N SER A 2 -46.70 45.27 -18.51
CA SER A 2 -46.36 46.29 -17.49
C SER A 2 -45.04 45.98 -16.78
N GLU A 3 -44.34 47.02 -16.32
CA GLU A 3 -43.07 46.95 -15.57
C GLU A 3 -43.12 45.99 -14.37
N THR A 4 -44.31 45.78 -13.81
CA THR A 4 -44.55 44.89 -12.66
C THR A 4 -44.29 43.42 -13.01
N ALA A 5 -44.62 42.98 -14.23
CA ALA A 5 -44.38 41.61 -14.69
C ALA A 5 -42.89 41.29 -14.86
N MET A 6 -42.07 42.31 -15.15
CA MET A 6 -40.63 42.16 -15.38
C MET A 6 -39.82 42.07 -14.08
N LYS A 7 -40.31 42.66 -12.98
CA LYS A 7 -39.65 42.60 -11.67
C LYS A 7 -39.87 41.25 -10.97
N ILE A 8 -41.03 40.64 -11.13
CA ILE A 8 -41.35 39.33 -10.53
C ILE A 8 -40.50 38.21 -11.17
N LEU A 9 -40.30 38.25 -12.50
CA LEU A 9 -39.46 37.27 -13.19
C LEU A 9 -37.97 37.34 -12.78
N ARG A 10 -37.49 38.55 -12.43
CA ARG A 10 -36.10 38.77 -11.98
C ARG A 10 -35.85 38.37 -10.53
N LEU A 11 -36.89 38.31 -9.70
CA LEU A 11 -36.79 37.87 -8.30
C LEU A 11 -36.75 36.33 -8.18
N PHE A 12 -37.48 35.59 -9.03
CA PHE A 12 -37.42 34.13 -9.05
C PHE A 12 -36.10 33.59 -9.63
N ALA A 13 -35.47 34.28 -10.59
CA ALA A 13 -34.21 33.86 -11.20
C ALA A 13 -32.97 33.99 -10.28
N ARG A 14 -33.08 34.70 -9.15
CA ARG A 14 -31.95 34.94 -8.22
C ARG A 14 -31.99 34.11 -6.93
N ALA A 15 -33.05 33.35 -6.69
CA ALA A 15 -33.18 32.53 -5.48
C ALA A 15 -33.02 31.01 -5.72
N VAL A 16 -33.00 30.54 -6.97
CA VAL A 16 -32.86 29.10 -7.29
C VAL A 16 -31.43 28.70 -7.68
N LEU A 17 -30.58 29.68 -8.02
CA LEU A 17 -29.23 29.39 -8.53
C LEU A 17 -28.17 28.96 -7.49
N PRO A 18 -28.24 29.26 -6.17
CA PRO A 18 -27.21 28.77 -5.24
C PRO A 18 -27.46 27.34 -4.74
N TRP A 19 -28.62 26.74 -5.00
CA TRP A 19 -28.93 25.37 -4.54
C TRP A 19 -28.51 24.27 -5.52
N LEU A 20 -28.32 24.60 -6.80
CA LEU A 20 -27.84 23.65 -7.81
C LEU A 20 -26.32 23.49 -7.83
N THR A 21 -25.55 24.42 -7.25
CA THR A 21 -24.09 24.30 -7.16
C THR A 21 -23.62 23.42 -6.00
N VAL A 22 -24.39 23.29 -4.91
CA VAL A 22 -23.98 22.44 -3.77
C VAL A 22 -24.17 20.93 -4.07
N LEU A 23 -25.10 20.57 -4.96
CA LEU A 23 -25.36 19.16 -5.32
C LEU A 23 -24.41 18.56 -6.37
N LEU A 24 -23.64 19.38 -7.08
CA LEU A 24 -22.71 18.92 -8.12
C LEU A 24 -21.26 18.75 -7.66
N LEU A 25 -20.92 19.17 -6.43
CA LEU A 25 -19.56 19.03 -5.86
C LEU A 25 -19.38 17.76 -5.02
N ALA A 26 -20.43 16.96 -4.80
CA ALA A 26 -20.40 15.82 -3.88
C ALA A 26 -19.77 14.50 -4.38
N PRO A 27 -19.54 14.20 -5.68
CA PRO A 27 -18.90 12.93 -6.03
C PRO A 27 -17.43 13.07 -6.46
N LEU A 28 -16.72 14.12 -6.06
CA LEU A 28 -15.26 14.24 -6.33
C LEU A 28 -14.36 13.69 -5.21
N GLN A 29 -14.95 13.21 -4.11
CA GLN A 29 -14.24 12.52 -3.03
C GLN A 29 -14.43 11.00 -3.03
N ALA A 30 -15.06 10.42 -4.05
CA ALA A 30 -14.81 9.02 -4.38
C ALA A 30 -13.38 8.91 -4.93
N GLN A 31 -12.39 9.07 -4.04
CA GLN A 31 -11.09 8.43 -4.26
C GLN A 31 -11.44 6.99 -4.62
N ALA A 32 -11.01 6.53 -5.80
CA ALA A 32 -11.20 5.15 -6.18
C ALA A 32 -10.68 4.31 -5.01
N ALA A 33 -11.60 3.69 -4.26
CA ALA A 33 -11.23 2.81 -3.16
C ALA A 33 -10.25 1.80 -3.75
N ASP A 34 -9.11 1.59 -3.08
CA ASP A 34 -8.19 0.54 -3.49
C ASP A 34 -8.97 -0.77 -3.38
N VAL A 35 -9.42 -1.31 -4.52
CA VAL A 35 -10.21 -2.55 -4.58
C VAL A 35 -9.46 -3.74 -4.00
N PHE A 36 -8.17 -3.57 -3.67
CA PHE A 36 -7.30 -4.55 -3.04
C PHE A 36 -6.90 -4.17 -1.60
N ASP A 37 -7.65 -3.30 -0.93
CA ASP A 37 -7.39 -2.91 0.47
C ASP A 37 -7.49 -4.09 1.47
N PHE A 38 -8.25 -5.14 1.11
CA PHE A 38 -8.29 -6.41 1.83
C PHE A 38 -6.97 -7.19 1.80
N ILE A 39 -6.06 -6.89 0.85
CA ILE A 39 -4.71 -7.47 0.80
C ILE A 39 -3.79 -6.66 1.73
N PRO A 40 -3.22 -7.26 2.79
CA PRO A 40 -2.45 -6.53 3.81
C PRO A 40 -1.36 -5.63 3.22
N LEU A 41 -1.17 -4.46 3.81
CA LEU A 41 -0.16 -3.49 3.35
C LEU A 41 1.23 -4.12 3.27
N GLY A 42 1.96 -3.79 2.22
CA GLY A 42 3.37 -4.14 2.10
C GLY A 42 4.29 -3.18 2.86
N GLY A 43 5.54 -3.57 3.04
CA GLY A 43 6.50 -2.81 3.84
C GLY A 43 6.86 -1.42 3.28
N ARG A 44 6.81 -1.21 1.96
CA ARG A 44 6.97 0.12 1.35
C ARG A 44 5.85 1.05 1.82
N THR A 45 4.62 0.58 1.74
CA THR A 45 3.43 1.35 2.13
C THR A 45 3.40 1.59 3.65
N LEU A 46 3.77 0.57 4.44
CA LEU A 46 3.91 0.70 5.89
C LEU A 46 4.98 1.73 6.26
N LEU A 47 6.15 1.71 5.62
CA LEU A 47 7.21 2.68 5.89
C LEU A 47 6.79 4.11 5.50
N ALA A 48 6.12 4.27 4.36
CA ALA A 48 5.56 5.56 3.96
C ALA A 48 4.54 6.09 4.98
N LYS A 49 3.64 5.22 5.48
CA LYS A 49 2.69 5.54 6.55
C LYS A 49 3.39 5.92 7.85
N VAL A 50 4.45 5.21 8.24
CA VAL A 50 5.28 5.55 9.41
C VAL A 50 5.91 6.93 9.24
N PHE A 51 6.47 7.24 8.07
CA PHE A 51 7.06 8.55 7.81
C PHE A 51 6.05 9.69 7.67
N ALA A 52 4.78 9.40 7.38
CA ALA A 52 3.71 10.39 7.41
C ALA A 52 3.50 10.99 8.82
N SER A 53 3.94 10.30 9.89
CA SER A 53 3.96 10.84 11.26
C SER A 53 5.05 11.90 11.50
N ARG A 54 5.84 12.23 10.47
CA ARG A 54 6.94 13.22 10.48
C ARG A 54 7.95 12.98 11.61
N PRO A 55 8.56 11.78 11.69
CA PRO A 55 9.63 11.54 12.64
C PRO A 55 10.82 12.50 12.42
N PRO A 56 11.69 12.69 13.44
CA PRO A 56 12.88 13.53 13.30
C PRO A 56 13.73 13.09 12.11
N ALA A 57 14.25 14.06 11.34
CA ALA A 57 15.02 13.76 10.13
C ALA A 57 16.27 12.89 10.40
N GLY A 58 16.85 12.99 11.60
CA GLY A 58 17.96 12.13 12.04
C GLY A 58 17.55 10.65 12.13
N GLU A 59 16.39 10.36 12.72
CA GLU A 59 15.83 9.00 12.82
C GLU A 59 15.56 8.41 11.43
N VAL A 60 14.96 9.20 10.54
CA VAL A 60 14.70 8.75 9.16
C VAL A 60 16.00 8.43 8.43
N LYS A 61 17.00 9.31 8.51
CA LYS A 61 18.29 9.09 7.85
C LYS A 61 19.03 7.89 8.44
N ALA A 62 18.99 7.71 9.76
CA ALA A 62 19.57 6.56 10.44
C ALA A 62 18.93 5.25 9.96
N LEU A 63 17.60 5.17 9.97
CA LEU A 63 16.84 4.02 9.49
C LEU A 63 17.18 3.71 8.01
N LEU A 64 17.14 4.71 7.13
CA LEU A 64 17.38 4.48 5.69
C LEU A 64 18.83 4.12 5.34
N SER A 65 19.78 4.36 6.24
CA SER A 65 21.21 4.11 6.02
C SER A 65 21.73 2.89 6.77
N ALA A 66 20.93 2.30 7.65
CA ALA A 66 21.33 1.16 8.45
C ALA A 66 21.20 -0.15 7.67
N LYS A 67 21.95 -1.16 8.12
CA LYS A 67 21.90 -2.52 7.58
C LYS A 67 21.72 -3.49 8.73
N HIS A 68 20.63 -4.25 8.69
CA HIS A 68 20.26 -5.21 9.70
C HIS A 68 19.66 -6.46 9.04
N THR A 69 19.73 -7.57 9.76
CA THR A 69 18.90 -8.76 9.51
C THR A 69 17.43 -8.46 9.82
N ARG A 70 16.51 -9.36 9.46
CA ARG A 70 15.08 -9.19 9.75
C ARG A 70 14.83 -9.09 11.26
N GLU A 71 15.48 -9.95 12.04
CA GLU A 71 15.33 -10.00 13.50
C GLU A 71 15.88 -8.73 14.15
N GLU A 72 17.04 -8.27 13.71
CA GLU A 72 17.62 -7.00 14.15
C GLU A 72 16.74 -5.80 13.75
N TRP A 73 16.15 -5.80 12.54
CA TRP A 73 15.20 -4.76 12.13
C TRP A 73 13.96 -4.75 13.02
N ARG A 74 13.41 -5.92 13.36
CA ARG A 74 12.27 -6.02 14.27
C ARG A 74 12.60 -5.36 15.61
N SER A 75 13.73 -5.72 16.21
CA SER A 75 14.18 -5.13 17.48
C SER A 75 14.41 -3.62 17.35
N TYR A 76 15.10 -3.18 16.29
CA TYR A 76 15.33 -1.76 16.02
C TYR A 76 14.01 -0.97 15.96
N LEU A 77 13.01 -1.46 15.22
CA LEU A 77 11.72 -0.79 15.10
C LEU A 77 10.96 -0.71 16.44
N GLN A 78 11.11 -1.72 17.30
CA GLN A 78 10.52 -1.71 18.64
C GLN A 78 11.20 -0.68 19.55
N ASP A 79 12.54 -0.68 19.55
CA ASP A 79 13.35 0.22 20.39
C ASP A 79 13.17 1.69 20.00
N HIS A 80 12.99 1.97 18.70
CA HIS A 80 12.81 3.33 18.17
C HIS A 80 11.34 3.78 18.12
N SER A 81 10.38 2.95 18.57
CA SER A 81 8.94 3.27 18.50
C SER A 81 8.53 4.54 19.25
N LYS A 82 9.28 4.96 20.26
CA LYS A 82 9.06 6.24 20.97
C LYS A 82 9.49 7.45 20.14
N ALA A 83 10.61 7.35 19.42
CA ALA A 83 11.14 8.43 18.60
C ALA A 83 10.43 8.53 17.25
N ILE A 84 9.98 7.40 16.70
CA ILE A 84 9.24 7.29 15.45
C ILE A 84 7.80 6.87 15.79
N THR A 85 6.97 7.84 16.17
CA THR A 85 5.61 7.59 16.69
C THR A 85 4.71 6.81 15.73
N GLY A 86 4.93 6.91 14.42
CA GLY A 86 4.23 6.11 13.41
C GLY A 86 4.39 4.59 13.59
N LEU A 87 5.45 4.13 14.27
CA LEU A 87 5.65 2.71 14.58
C LEU A 87 4.71 2.19 15.66
N GLN A 88 4.19 3.04 16.54
CA GLN A 88 3.30 2.64 17.63
C GLN A 88 1.93 2.17 17.13
N GLY A 89 1.54 2.59 15.92
CA GLY A 89 0.29 2.18 15.29
C GLY A 89 0.35 0.85 14.55
N LEU A 90 1.51 0.19 14.50
CA LEU A 90 1.69 -1.08 13.80
C LEU A 90 1.38 -2.26 14.71
N ASN A 91 0.59 -3.21 14.21
CA ASN A 91 0.44 -4.51 14.88
C ASN A 91 1.66 -5.42 14.60
N GLU A 92 1.72 -6.59 15.24
CA GLU A 92 2.87 -7.49 15.11
C GLU A 92 3.11 -7.97 13.66
N LYS A 93 2.05 -8.26 12.90
CA LYS A 93 2.16 -8.69 11.49
C LYS A 93 2.67 -7.55 10.60
N GLU A 94 2.19 -6.32 10.81
CA GLU A 94 2.68 -5.13 10.11
C GLU A 94 4.15 -4.85 10.46
N LEU A 95 4.52 -4.94 11.73
CA LEU A 95 5.91 -4.76 12.18
C LEU A 95 6.85 -5.80 11.55
N LEU A 96 6.45 -7.07 11.50
CA LEU A 96 7.22 -8.13 10.84
C LEU A 96 7.31 -7.92 9.33
N THR A 97 6.23 -7.47 8.68
CA THR A 97 6.22 -7.14 7.25
C THR A 97 7.15 -5.97 6.94
N LEU A 98 7.15 -4.94 7.80
CA LEU A 98 8.06 -3.80 7.67
C LEU A 98 9.52 -4.23 7.89
N ALA A 99 9.81 -5.00 8.94
CA ALA A 99 11.16 -5.51 9.22
C ALA A 99 11.70 -6.36 8.06
N ASP A 100 10.86 -7.20 7.48
CA ASP A 100 11.25 -8.01 6.33
C ASP A 100 11.56 -7.16 5.10
N TYR A 101 10.70 -6.20 4.79
CA TYR A 101 10.93 -5.24 3.72
C TYR A 101 12.24 -4.47 3.89
N LEU A 102 12.56 -4.00 5.11
CA LEU A 102 13.81 -3.29 5.38
C LEU A 102 15.02 -4.21 5.18
N SER A 103 14.92 -5.50 5.52
CA SER A 103 16.02 -6.46 5.34
C SER A 103 16.42 -6.68 3.89
N PHE A 104 15.48 -6.53 2.94
CA PHE A 104 15.76 -6.65 1.50
C PHE A 104 16.18 -5.33 0.86
N ASN A 105 15.75 -4.20 1.41
CA ASN A 105 15.82 -2.90 0.72
C ASN A 105 16.77 -1.89 1.37
N MET A 106 17.26 -2.16 2.58
CA MET A 106 18.20 -1.29 3.29
C MET A 106 19.63 -1.86 3.27
N PRO A 107 20.67 -1.00 3.28
CA PRO A 107 20.60 0.46 3.23
C PRO A 107 20.21 0.97 1.84
N LEU A 108 19.52 2.12 1.78
CA LEU A 108 19.32 2.80 0.50
C LEU A 108 20.64 3.40 -0.01
N PRO A 109 20.85 3.45 -1.34
CA PRO A 109 21.94 4.23 -1.90
C PRO A 109 21.85 5.69 -1.42
N THR A 110 22.96 6.30 -1.01
CA THR A 110 22.97 7.67 -0.47
C THR A 110 22.30 8.69 -1.40
N ALA A 111 22.46 8.53 -2.72
CA ALA A 111 21.82 9.37 -3.74
C ALA A 111 20.27 9.28 -3.76
N LYS A 112 19.68 8.26 -3.14
CA LYS A 112 18.23 8.07 -2.99
C LYS A 112 17.68 8.59 -1.67
N ILE A 113 18.55 8.96 -0.72
CA ILE A 113 18.12 9.52 0.57
C ILE A 113 17.93 11.04 0.39
N PRO A 114 16.70 11.57 0.56
CA PRO A 114 16.42 12.98 0.34
C PRO A 114 17.12 13.85 1.40
N ALA A 115 17.59 15.03 0.98
CA ALA A 115 18.20 16.00 1.89
C ALA A 115 17.22 16.42 3.01
N ASN A 116 15.94 16.60 2.65
CA ASN A 116 14.82 16.88 3.54
C ASN A 116 13.79 15.73 3.55
N PRO A 117 13.94 14.75 4.45
CA PRO A 117 12.99 13.63 4.60
C PRO A 117 11.54 14.05 4.84
N ALA A 118 11.28 15.20 5.48
CA ALA A 118 9.92 15.62 5.83
C ALA A 118 9.07 16.07 4.62
N GLN A 119 9.69 16.31 3.46
CA GLN A 119 9.03 16.74 2.22
C GLN A 119 9.09 15.67 1.12
N ALA A 120 9.61 14.49 1.44
CA ALA A 120 9.84 13.43 0.48
C ALA A 120 8.53 12.71 0.09
N ASN A 121 8.39 12.38 -1.19
CA ASN A 121 7.35 11.46 -1.64
C ASN A 121 7.87 10.02 -1.49
N TRP A 122 7.61 9.42 -0.32
CA TRP A 122 8.17 8.12 0.04
C TRP A 122 7.70 6.98 -0.85
N GLU A 123 6.45 6.98 -1.30
CA GLU A 123 5.92 5.94 -2.19
C GLU A 123 6.70 5.84 -3.51
N LYS A 124 7.22 6.97 -4.01
CA LYS A 124 8.02 7.03 -5.24
C LYS A 124 9.52 6.76 -5.02
N LEU A 125 10.03 7.03 -3.82
CA LEU A 125 11.46 6.94 -3.51
C LEU A 125 11.85 5.56 -2.98
N LEU A 126 10.95 4.92 -2.24
CA LEU A 126 11.17 3.63 -1.63
C LEU A 126 11.08 2.50 -2.69
N PRO A 127 11.97 1.50 -2.65
CA PRO A 127 11.87 0.32 -3.51
C PRO A 127 10.52 -0.39 -3.38
N LEU A 128 10.07 -1.02 -4.46
CA LEU A 128 8.85 -1.85 -4.47
C LEU A 128 8.95 -2.99 -3.45
N ASP A 129 7.81 -3.36 -2.87
CA ASP A 129 7.68 -4.43 -1.90
C ASP A 129 6.92 -5.65 -2.44
N GLY A 130 6.71 -6.66 -1.58
CA GLY A 130 6.00 -7.87 -1.97
C GLY A 130 4.51 -7.67 -2.30
N ARG A 131 3.82 -6.69 -1.70
CA ARG A 131 2.44 -6.35 -2.09
C ARG A 131 2.45 -5.75 -3.49
N ASP A 132 3.39 -4.85 -3.77
CA ASP A 132 3.54 -4.25 -5.09
C ASP A 132 3.79 -5.33 -6.15
N PHE A 133 4.72 -6.24 -5.89
CA PHE A 133 4.97 -7.34 -6.82
C PHE A 133 3.75 -8.27 -6.99
N THR A 134 2.98 -8.49 -5.93
CA THR A 134 1.74 -9.28 -6.00
C THR A 134 0.70 -8.61 -6.90
N LEU A 135 0.47 -7.31 -6.72
CA LEU A 135 -0.53 -6.55 -7.49
C LEU A 135 -0.06 -6.19 -8.90
N GLU A 136 1.24 -6.09 -9.14
CA GLU A 136 1.78 -5.80 -10.46
C GLU A 136 1.89 -7.07 -11.31
N TYR A 137 2.45 -8.14 -10.75
CA TYR A 137 2.81 -9.33 -11.53
C TYR A 137 1.85 -10.49 -11.35
N CYS A 138 1.39 -10.78 -10.14
CA CYS A 138 0.62 -12.00 -9.88
C CYS A 138 -0.83 -11.91 -10.36
N GLN A 139 -1.40 -10.70 -10.44
CA GLN A 139 -2.76 -10.49 -10.96
C GLN A 139 -2.82 -10.30 -12.47
N SER A 140 -1.66 -10.16 -13.13
CA SER A 140 -1.58 -9.85 -14.57
C SER A 140 -2.03 -11.00 -15.49
N CYS A 141 -1.93 -12.25 -15.03
CA CYS A 141 -2.27 -13.45 -15.81
C CYS A 141 -3.52 -14.19 -15.31
N HIS A 142 -3.83 -14.08 -14.02
CA HIS A 142 -5.00 -14.69 -13.39
C HIS A 142 -5.36 -13.90 -12.13
N ILE A 143 -6.60 -14.02 -11.67
CA ILE A 143 -7.09 -13.26 -10.53
C ILE A 143 -6.21 -13.45 -9.29
N VAL A 144 -5.89 -12.34 -8.60
CA VAL A 144 -4.95 -12.31 -7.47
C VAL A 144 -5.35 -13.24 -6.33
N THR A 145 -6.64 -13.56 -6.23
CA THR A 145 -7.22 -14.43 -5.21
C THR A 145 -6.72 -15.86 -5.30
N VAL A 146 -6.27 -16.31 -6.47
CA VAL A 146 -5.54 -17.57 -6.62
C VAL A 146 -4.24 -17.56 -5.82
N VAL A 147 -3.60 -16.40 -5.60
CA VAL A 147 -2.34 -16.28 -4.86
C VAL A 147 -2.57 -16.01 -3.38
N ILE A 148 -3.33 -14.97 -3.04
CA ILE A 148 -3.43 -14.48 -1.66
C ILE A 148 -4.19 -15.43 -0.71
N THR A 149 -4.98 -16.37 -1.24
CA THR A 149 -5.69 -17.37 -0.42
C THR A 149 -4.84 -18.59 -0.09
N GLN A 150 -3.69 -18.78 -0.73
CA GLN A 150 -2.86 -19.97 -0.50
C GLN A 150 -1.97 -19.80 0.73
N LYS A 151 -1.97 -20.82 1.59
CA LYS A 151 -0.97 -20.99 2.65
C LYS A 151 0.17 -21.88 2.16
N ARG A 152 1.38 -21.34 2.04
CA ARG A 152 2.54 -22.10 1.54
C ARG A 152 3.84 -21.70 2.24
N SER A 153 4.82 -22.60 2.21
CA SER A 153 6.19 -22.30 2.64
C SER A 153 6.91 -21.39 1.63
N LYS A 154 8.03 -20.79 2.05
CA LYS A 154 8.91 -19.99 1.18
C LYS A 154 9.33 -20.77 -0.07
N ASP A 155 9.79 -22.01 0.13
CA ASP A 155 10.28 -22.86 -0.97
C ASP A 155 9.17 -23.22 -1.95
N ALA A 156 7.94 -23.43 -1.47
CA ALA A 156 6.80 -23.69 -2.34
C ALA A 156 6.41 -22.46 -3.18
N TRP A 157 6.52 -21.25 -2.61
CA TRP A 157 6.34 -20.00 -3.35
C TRP A 157 7.41 -19.80 -4.42
N LEU A 158 8.68 -19.92 -4.03
CA LEU A 158 9.82 -19.82 -4.96
C LEU A 158 9.74 -20.87 -6.07
N GLY A 159 9.41 -22.11 -5.72
CA GLY A 159 9.21 -23.18 -6.69
C GLY A 159 8.09 -22.88 -7.70
N SER A 160 7.03 -22.20 -7.27
CA SER A 160 5.93 -21.80 -8.16
C SER A 160 6.34 -20.69 -9.11
N MET A 161 7.03 -19.67 -8.59
CA MET A 161 7.59 -18.58 -9.38
C MET A 161 8.60 -19.08 -10.42
N ASN A 162 9.33 -20.16 -10.14
CA ASN A 162 10.33 -20.74 -11.04
C ASN A 162 9.76 -21.76 -12.04
N LYS A 163 8.45 -22.01 -12.06
CA LYS A 163 7.84 -22.86 -13.09
C LYS A 163 7.97 -22.22 -14.47
N PRO A 164 8.06 -23.01 -15.57
CA PRO A 164 8.09 -22.48 -16.93
C PRO A 164 6.96 -21.50 -17.25
N SER A 165 5.78 -21.67 -16.65
CA SER A 165 4.63 -20.76 -16.83
C SER A 165 4.78 -19.38 -16.18
N HIS A 166 5.76 -19.18 -15.28
CA HIS A 166 6.00 -17.93 -14.55
C HIS A 166 7.39 -17.34 -14.78
N ILE A 167 8.21 -17.97 -15.63
CA ILE A 167 9.59 -17.56 -15.87
C ILE A 167 9.69 -16.20 -16.59
N GLN A 168 8.63 -15.81 -17.31
CA GLN A 168 8.55 -14.52 -18.01
C GLN A 168 8.29 -13.33 -17.07
N ILE A 169 7.90 -13.57 -15.82
CA ILE A 169 7.74 -12.51 -14.81
C ILE A 169 9.12 -11.93 -14.49
N LYS A 170 9.28 -10.63 -14.77
CA LYS A 170 10.56 -9.90 -14.68
C LYS A 170 10.90 -9.49 -13.25
N LEU A 171 11.05 -10.48 -12.37
CA LEU A 171 11.56 -10.30 -11.01
C LEU A 171 12.97 -10.91 -10.91
N THR A 172 13.90 -10.17 -10.30
CA THR A 172 15.20 -10.72 -9.91
C THR A 172 15.03 -11.82 -8.86
N ARG A 173 16.11 -12.57 -8.58
CA ARG A 173 16.10 -13.60 -7.53
C ARG A 173 15.76 -12.98 -6.16
N GLU A 174 16.37 -11.85 -5.84
CA GLU A 174 16.16 -11.13 -4.59
C GLU A 174 14.71 -10.61 -4.47
N GLN A 175 14.13 -10.11 -5.57
CA GLN A 175 12.72 -9.70 -5.59
C GLN A 175 11.76 -10.89 -5.43
N ARG A 176 12.09 -12.05 -6.00
CA ARG A 176 11.32 -13.29 -5.78
C ARG A 176 11.39 -13.74 -4.33
N GLU A 177 12.53 -13.58 -3.66
CA GLU A 177 12.65 -13.84 -2.23
C GLU A 177 11.86 -12.86 -1.36
N ALA A 178 11.86 -11.58 -1.70
CA ALA A 178 11.06 -10.56 -1.02
C ALA A 178 9.55 -10.82 -1.19
N LEU A 179 9.11 -11.14 -2.41
CA LEU A 179 7.72 -11.53 -2.70
C LEU A 179 7.32 -12.79 -1.91
N ALA A 180 8.14 -13.85 -1.94
CA ALA A 180 7.86 -15.07 -1.19
C ALA A 180 7.75 -14.80 0.32
N SER A 181 8.62 -13.95 0.86
CA SER A 181 8.63 -13.66 2.30
C SER A 181 7.42 -12.81 2.71
N TYR A 182 7.00 -11.84 1.88
CA TYR A 182 5.74 -11.13 2.05
C TYR A 182 4.54 -12.08 2.05
N LEU A 183 4.46 -13.01 1.08
CA LEU A 183 3.32 -13.94 0.97
C LEU A 183 3.23 -14.91 2.15
N ILE A 184 4.35 -15.28 2.80
CA ILE A 184 4.31 -16.12 4.01
C ILE A 184 3.59 -15.41 5.16
N LEU A 185 3.80 -14.09 5.30
CA LEU A 185 3.20 -13.30 6.37
C LEU A 185 1.78 -12.85 6.02
N ASN A 186 1.54 -12.51 4.74
CA ASN A 186 0.39 -11.72 4.31
C ASN A 186 -0.62 -12.46 3.42
N ALA A 187 -0.29 -13.64 2.88
CA ALA A 187 -1.25 -14.49 2.20
C ALA A 187 -2.05 -15.35 3.21
N ALA A 188 -2.62 -16.45 2.74
CA ALA A 188 -3.58 -17.28 3.47
C ALA A 188 -4.80 -16.49 3.98
N ILE A 189 -5.22 -15.49 3.19
CA ILE A 189 -6.44 -14.72 3.45
C ILE A 189 -7.64 -15.67 3.28
N PRO A 190 -8.50 -15.82 4.30
CA PRO A 190 -9.74 -16.58 4.17
C PRO A 190 -10.59 -16.09 2.99
N ILE A 191 -11.20 -17.02 2.26
CA ILE A 191 -11.96 -16.67 1.06
C ILE A 191 -13.20 -15.80 1.35
N ASP A 192 -13.77 -15.93 2.55
CA ASP A 192 -14.86 -15.09 3.06
C ASP A 192 -14.44 -13.66 3.35
N GLU A 193 -13.15 -13.41 3.62
CA GLU A 193 -12.58 -12.06 3.74
C GLU A 193 -12.26 -11.41 2.37
N VAL A 194 -12.30 -12.19 1.28
CA VAL A 194 -12.11 -11.68 -0.08
C VAL A 194 -13.45 -11.11 -0.59
N PRO A 195 -13.48 -9.90 -1.20
CA PRO A 195 -14.67 -9.36 -1.85
C PRO A 195 -15.25 -10.35 -2.87
N GLU A 196 -16.57 -10.56 -2.85
CA GLU A 196 -17.25 -11.61 -3.64
C GLU A 196 -16.97 -11.47 -5.14
N GLU A 197 -16.95 -10.23 -5.63
CA GLU A 197 -16.64 -9.86 -7.01
C GLU A 197 -15.20 -10.19 -7.43
N LEU A 198 -14.29 -10.43 -6.47
CA LEU A 198 -12.91 -10.82 -6.71
C LEU A 198 -12.65 -12.30 -6.43
N ARG A 199 -13.63 -13.08 -5.98
CA ARG A 199 -13.45 -14.52 -5.76
C ARG A 199 -13.41 -15.26 -7.10
N ALA A 200 -12.39 -16.10 -7.29
CA ALA A 200 -12.26 -16.91 -8.50
C ALA A 200 -13.53 -17.76 -8.72
N GLY A 201 -14.22 -17.56 -9.84
CA GLY A 201 -15.41 -18.32 -10.21
C GLY A 201 -16.69 -18.04 -9.39
N GLY A 202 -16.76 -16.93 -8.63
CA GLY A 202 -17.93 -16.61 -7.81
C GLY A 202 -18.11 -17.50 -6.58
N ALA A 203 -17.01 -18.03 -6.03
CA ALA A 203 -17.06 -18.97 -4.93
C ALA A 203 -17.63 -18.36 -3.64
N THR A 204 -18.69 -18.97 -3.08
CA THR A 204 -19.24 -18.71 -1.75
C THR A 204 -19.03 -19.97 -0.90
N TYR A 205 -18.08 -19.97 0.04
CA TYR A 205 -17.93 -21.07 0.99
C TYR A 205 -18.24 -20.58 2.39
#